data_AF-A0A3P7DKJ7-F1
#
_entry.id   AF-A0A3P7DKJ7-F1
#
_cell.length_a   1.000
_cell.length_b   1.000
_cell.length_c   1.000
_cell.angle_alpha   90.00
_cell.angle_beta   90.00
_cell.angle_gamma   90.00
#
_symmetry.space_group_name_H-M   'P 1'
#
loop_
_entity.id
_entity.type
_entity.pdbx_description
1 polymer ?
#
loop_
_entity_poly.entity_id
_entity_poly.type
_entity_poly.pdbx_seq_one_letter_code
_entity_poly.pdbx_strand_id
1 'polypeptide(L)'
;DFFKKSTNQSGWYLGEPIWETAQKAGLKSAVFFWPGSEGIGKLPSFWMKYNSSVPFTYRIDTLIKWLKLPDGERPSLIQAYFEEPDYAGHMGGPDSQTVRTAMILMDGMINYLISRLTEEGLMGCINFILLSDHGMQQMDKKKSVVTMNYLGPQFNDIFFSGVVARVEINESAHSSQNNADNIINDIISKLECQHGNNYIAYRKDLVPIRFHYAGSPRIGDIVIKGRPGVCIFKTDEEKESYKLLGDHGYDNRIISMRAIFIAVGPDIAQNREISAFQNIELYNLFANLLRIDAAPNNGTDGILFPVLRNPPALPITAVDQPSDQCTEKINMKVCNFSRNCPLMDNTYQNCSVIFHSSVSASYHFTGELCNLQFCDAIIHFDKKLKKTIMVEGIMRNTIWTEEIKENCVTYIDNVTQTNSCETAKDESYSLISLFGKLDSYYTFDLARLVVPKVFVDGIWQYVLNETAEYLVQYGYLRFFSGAIYDQDGDGVRDSDEVVRKSDPSHLFFVLMWCKNRALIGHNLCKDTVFVPYILPFKGRNLNCLKPSEYLYDNTVRMRDIELLTGMEFFTDRNIWSNEEAIQLRTSLPERRRSS
;
A
#
# COMPACT_ATOMS: atom_id res chain seq x y z
N ASP A 1 -2.64 17.89 -22.95
CA ASP A 1 -4.07 17.61 -22.69
C ASP A 1 -4.28 17.14 -21.26
N PHE A 2 -5.37 17.58 -20.63
CA PHE A 2 -5.77 17.11 -19.30
C PHE A 2 -7.02 16.23 -19.40
N PHE A 3 -7.11 15.24 -18.53
CA PHE A 3 -8.30 14.41 -18.44
C PHE A 3 -9.51 15.27 -18.04
N LYS A 4 -10.59 15.12 -18.79
CA LYS A 4 -11.93 15.62 -18.43
C LYS A 4 -12.86 14.43 -18.26
N LYS A 5 -13.87 14.54 -17.39
CA LYS A 5 -14.87 13.48 -17.19
C LYS A 5 -15.57 13.03 -18.48
N SER A 6 -15.67 13.90 -19.48
CA SER A 6 -16.24 13.61 -20.80
C SER A 6 -15.26 13.04 -21.83
N THR A 7 -14.02 12.73 -21.42
CA THR A 7 -12.97 12.34 -22.37
C THR A 7 -13.18 10.92 -22.86
N ASN A 8 -13.32 10.78 -24.18
CA ASN A 8 -13.43 9.51 -24.90
C ASN A 8 -12.15 9.17 -25.70
N GLN A 9 -10.97 9.60 -25.24
CA GLN A 9 -9.67 9.23 -25.81
C GLN A 9 -9.09 7.96 -25.17
N SER A 10 -8.62 7.02 -26.00
CA SER A 10 -8.12 5.70 -25.56
C SER A 10 -6.90 5.71 -24.65
N GLY A 11 -6.13 6.80 -24.61
CA GLY A 11 -4.95 6.89 -23.75
C GLY A 11 -5.24 6.92 -22.26
N TRP A 12 -6.44 7.32 -21.82
CA TRP A 12 -6.72 7.55 -20.38
C TRP A 12 -7.03 6.27 -19.60
N TYR A 13 -7.77 5.35 -20.20
CA TYR A 13 -8.18 4.09 -19.55
C TYR A 13 -7.18 3.00 -19.91
N LEU A 14 -6.29 2.69 -18.96
CA LEU A 14 -5.31 1.62 -19.06
C LEU A 14 -5.86 0.32 -18.46
N GLY A 15 -5.05 -0.74 -18.44
CA GLY A 15 -5.44 -2.04 -17.87
C GLY A 15 -6.54 -2.73 -18.68
N GLU A 16 -7.13 -3.76 -18.10
CA GLU A 16 -8.21 -4.54 -18.71
C GLU A 16 -9.45 -4.52 -17.80
N PRO A 17 -10.56 -3.92 -18.23
CA PRO A 17 -11.79 -3.97 -17.45
C PRO A 17 -12.46 -5.35 -17.53
N ILE A 18 -13.19 -5.75 -16.48
CA ILE A 18 -13.76 -7.10 -16.37
C ILE A 18 -14.69 -7.49 -17.53
N TRP A 19 -15.37 -6.53 -18.17
CA TRP A 19 -16.21 -6.81 -19.34
C TRP A 19 -15.39 -7.18 -20.58
N GLU A 20 -14.16 -6.68 -20.71
CA GLU A 20 -13.24 -7.08 -21.77
C GLU A 20 -12.73 -8.50 -21.53
N THR A 21 -12.37 -8.83 -20.28
CA THR A 21 -11.94 -10.17 -19.86
C THR A 21 -13.03 -11.21 -20.12
N ALA A 22 -14.27 -10.91 -19.72
CA ALA A 22 -15.44 -11.75 -19.99
C ALA A 22 -15.60 -12.02 -21.50
N GLN A 23 -15.46 -10.98 -22.33
CA GLN A 23 -15.55 -11.12 -23.79
C GLN A 23 -14.38 -11.90 -24.41
N LYS A 24 -13.16 -11.78 -23.87
CA LYS A 24 -12.02 -12.60 -24.31
C LYS A 24 -12.26 -14.09 -24.04
N ALA A 25 -13.00 -14.41 -22.97
CA ALA A 25 -13.47 -15.76 -22.66
C ALA A 25 -14.77 -16.18 -23.40
N GLY A 26 -15.27 -15.37 -24.33
CA GLY A 26 -16.47 -15.68 -25.12
C GLY A 26 -17.81 -15.38 -24.43
N LEU A 27 -17.80 -14.71 -23.26
CA LEU A 27 -19.01 -14.31 -22.54
C LEU A 27 -19.50 -12.93 -23.02
N LYS A 28 -20.82 -12.71 -22.92
CA LYS A 28 -21.42 -11.40 -23.17
C LYS A 28 -21.48 -10.57 -21.88
N SER A 29 -21.33 -9.25 -22.03
CA SER A 29 -21.34 -8.30 -20.92
C SER A 29 -22.33 -7.16 -21.19
N ALA A 30 -23.03 -6.70 -20.15
CA ALA A 30 -23.92 -5.57 -20.22
C ALA A 30 -23.61 -4.56 -19.11
N VAL A 31 -23.43 -3.29 -19.47
CA VAL A 31 -23.08 -2.24 -18.50
C VAL A 31 -24.04 -1.08 -18.66
N PHE A 32 -24.92 -0.89 -17.68
CA PHE A 32 -25.88 0.20 -17.73
C PHE A 32 -25.18 1.55 -17.59
N PHE A 33 -24.33 1.75 -16.59
CA PHE A 33 -23.42 2.89 -16.50
C PHE A 33 -22.19 2.46 -15.71
N TRP A 34 -21.00 2.76 -16.21
CA TRP A 34 -19.74 2.56 -15.49
C TRP A 34 -18.63 3.42 -16.12
N PRO A 35 -17.69 3.99 -15.35
CA PRO A 35 -16.54 4.69 -15.92
C PRO A 35 -15.76 3.82 -16.92
N GLY A 36 -15.54 4.32 -18.13
CA GLY A 36 -14.81 3.62 -19.20
C GLY A 36 -15.66 2.64 -20.02
N SER A 37 -16.94 2.42 -19.68
CA SER A 37 -17.81 1.52 -20.46
C SER A 37 -18.40 2.15 -21.73
N GLU A 38 -18.06 3.41 -22.01
CA GLU A 38 -18.57 4.17 -23.15
C GLU A 38 -17.43 4.80 -23.97
N GLY A 39 -17.60 4.82 -25.30
CA GLY A 39 -16.79 5.62 -26.24
C GLY A 39 -15.33 5.20 -26.47
N ILE A 40 -14.72 4.36 -25.63
CA ILE A 40 -13.30 3.97 -25.71
C ILE A 40 -13.12 2.46 -25.53
N GLY A 41 -12.11 1.90 -26.21
CA GLY A 41 -11.58 0.58 -25.91
C GLY A 41 -12.53 -0.53 -26.33
N LYS A 42 -12.41 -1.70 -25.70
CA LYS A 42 -13.36 -2.78 -25.95
C LYS A 42 -14.64 -2.53 -25.16
N LEU A 43 -15.69 -2.12 -25.87
CA LEU A 43 -16.99 -1.83 -25.27
C LEU A 43 -17.68 -3.12 -24.80
N PRO A 44 -18.51 -3.05 -23.74
CA PRO A 44 -19.40 -4.14 -23.38
C PRO A 44 -20.33 -4.55 -24.54
N SER A 45 -20.86 -5.78 -24.51
CA SER A 45 -21.79 -6.25 -25.57
C SER A 45 -23.06 -5.41 -25.62
N PHE A 46 -23.51 -4.95 -24.45
CA PHE A 46 -24.56 -3.94 -24.30
C PHE A 46 -24.05 -2.84 -23.38
N TRP A 47 -24.23 -1.58 -23.75
CA TRP A 47 -23.81 -0.46 -22.91
C TRP A 47 -24.74 0.73 -23.12
N MET A 48 -24.82 1.62 -22.14
CA MET A 48 -25.53 2.90 -22.29
C MET A 48 -24.57 4.07 -22.15
N LYS A 49 -24.84 5.14 -22.91
CA LYS A 49 -24.15 6.42 -22.75
C LYS A 49 -24.58 7.06 -21.44
N TYR A 50 -23.64 7.53 -20.62
CA TYR A 50 -23.94 8.12 -19.32
C TYR A 50 -24.94 9.26 -19.43
N ASN A 51 -26.03 9.17 -18.65
CA ASN A 51 -27.05 10.19 -18.54
C ASN A 51 -27.74 10.10 -17.16
N SER A 52 -27.36 10.99 -16.24
CA SER A 52 -27.87 11.03 -14.87
C SER A 52 -29.38 11.28 -14.79
N SER A 53 -30.00 11.84 -15.83
CA SER A 53 -31.45 12.08 -15.87
C SER A 53 -32.28 10.82 -16.11
N VAL A 54 -31.67 9.68 -16.43
CA VAL A 54 -32.39 8.42 -16.64
C VAL A 54 -32.93 7.89 -15.30
N PRO A 55 -34.26 7.67 -15.17
CA PRO A 55 -34.87 7.19 -13.93
C PRO A 55 -34.29 5.86 -13.45
N PHE A 56 -34.08 5.71 -12.14
CA PHE A 56 -33.52 4.50 -11.53
C PHE A 56 -34.31 3.23 -11.85
N THR A 57 -35.64 3.31 -11.87
CA THR A 57 -36.52 2.19 -12.25
C THR A 57 -36.27 1.73 -13.69
N TYR A 58 -36.09 2.65 -14.64
CA TYR A 58 -35.77 2.32 -16.03
C TYR A 58 -34.42 1.59 -16.14
N ARG A 59 -33.44 1.97 -15.31
CA ARG A 59 -32.14 1.27 -15.25
C ARG A 59 -32.37 -0.18 -14.83
N ILE A 60 -33.11 -0.41 -13.74
CA ILE A 60 -33.46 -1.73 -13.22
C ILE A 60 -34.23 -2.55 -14.27
N ASP A 61 -35.26 -1.97 -14.90
CA ASP A 61 -36.06 -2.63 -15.94
C ASP A 61 -35.22 -3.12 -17.11
N THR A 62 -34.19 -2.34 -17.46
CA THR A 62 -33.26 -2.71 -18.52
C THR A 62 -32.37 -3.88 -18.10
N LEU A 63 -31.93 -3.95 -16.84
CA LEU A 63 -31.19 -5.11 -16.34
C LEU A 63 -32.03 -6.38 -16.43
N ILE A 64 -33.30 -6.30 -16.01
CA ILE A 64 -34.26 -7.42 -16.10
C ILE A 64 -34.45 -7.83 -17.56
N LYS A 65 -34.60 -6.87 -18.48
CA LYS A 65 -34.71 -7.14 -19.92
C LYS A 65 -33.48 -7.89 -20.44
N TRP A 66 -32.27 -7.49 -20.05
CA TRP A 66 -31.04 -8.17 -20.45
C TRP A 66 -30.95 -9.60 -19.90
N LEU A 67 -31.34 -9.82 -18.64
CA LEU A 67 -31.39 -11.15 -18.01
C LEU A 67 -32.39 -12.11 -18.67
N LYS A 68 -33.37 -11.58 -19.42
CA LYS A 68 -34.42 -12.33 -20.13
C LYS A 68 -34.13 -12.55 -21.61
N LEU A 69 -32.99 -12.08 -22.12
CA LEU A 69 -32.60 -12.36 -23.51
C LEU A 69 -32.42 -13.88 -23.73
N PRO A 70 -32.56 -14.36 -24.98
CA PRO A 70 -32.23 -15.75 -25.32
C PRO A 70 -30.78 -16.11 -24.94
N ASP A 71 -30.50 -17.38 -24.68
CA ASP A 71 -29.19 -17.84 -24.15
C ASP A 71 -27.98 -17.34 -24.94
N GLY A 72 -28.06 -17.33 -26.28
CA GLY A 72 -26.99 -16.85 -27.15
C GLY A 72 -26.78 -15.32 -27.13
N GLU A 73 -27.71 -14.57 -26.55
CA GLU A 73 -27.70 -13.10 -26.47
C GLU A 73 -27.54 -12.58 -25.04
N ARG A 74 -27.88 -13.39 -24.05
CA ARG A 74 -27.91 -13.02 -22.65
C ARG A 74 -26.51 -12.76 -22.08
N PRO A 75 -26.25 -11.61 -21.43
CA PRO A 75 -24.98 -11.32 -20.79
C PRO A 75 -24.78 -12.16 -19.52
N SER A 76 -23.56 -12.62 -19.30
CA SER A 76 -23.12 -13.30 -18.07
C SER A 76 -22.65 -12.31 -17.00
N LEU A 77 -22.22 -11.12 -17.42
CA LEU A 77 -21.86 -10.01 -16.54
C LEU A 77 -22.82 -8.85 -16.76
N ILE A 78 -23.43 -8.35 -15.68
CA ILE A 78 -24.23 -7.12 -15.69
C ILE A 78 -23.71 -6.15 -14.63
N GLN A 79 -23.44 -4.91 -15.01
CA GLN A 79 -23.07 -3.82 -14.10
C GLN A 79 -24.05 -2.66 -14.22
N ALA A 80 -24.37 -2.00 -13.11
CA ALA A 80 -25.23 -0.83 -13.08
C ALA A 80 -24.77 0.14 -11.99
N TYR A 81 -24.92 1.43 -12.24
CA TYR A 81 -24.53 2.51 -11.34
C TYR A 81 -25.72 3.42 -11.05
N PHE A 82 -25.75 3.95 -9.83
CA PHE A 82 -26.74 4.87 -9.29
C PHE A 82 -26.01 5.98 -8.54
N GLU A 83 -26.37 7.24 -8.78
CA GLU A 83 -25.68 8.42 -8.24
C GLU A 83 -25.93 8.65 -6.74
N GLU A 84 -26.95 8.02 -6.16
CA GLU A 84 -27.28 8.19 -4.74
C GLU A 84 -26.63 7.08 -3.89
N PRO A 85 -26.21 7.37 -2.65
CA PRO A 85 -26.41 8.63 -1.92
C PRO A 85 -25.30 9.68 -2.11
N ASP A 86 -24.39 9.51 -3.07
CA ASP A 86 -23.26 10.43 -3.29
C ASP A 86 -23.72 11.86 -3.59
N TYR A 87 -24.65 12.02 -4.53
CA TYR A 87 -25.22 13.32 -4.88
C TYR A 87 -25.83 14.02 -3.66
N ALA A 88 -26.67 13.32 -2.88
CA ALA A 88 -27.21 13.84 -1.62
C ALA A 88 -26.12 14.20 -0.60
N GLY A 89 -25.06 13.39 -0.52
CA GLY A 89 -23.91 13.61 0.35
C GLY A 89 -23.18 14.90 0.01
N HIS A 90 -22.90 15.15 -1.27
CA HIS A 90 -22.31 16.39 -1.74
C HIS A 90 -23.18 17.62 -1.45
N MET A 91 -24.49 17.52 -1.70
CA MET A 91 -25.41 18.66 -1.60
C MET A 91 -25.80 19.01 -0.16
N GLY A 92 -25.96 18.00 0.70
CA GLY A 92 -26.44 18.17 2.07
C GLY A 92 -25.38 17.97 3.16
N GLY A 93 -24.31 17.23 2.87
CA GLY A 93 -23.41 16.65 3.86
C GLY A 93 -23.89 15.26 4.32
N PRO A 94 -22.96 14.36 4.75
CA PRO A 94 -23.27 12.97 5.06
C PRO A 94 -24.32 12.79 6.18
N ASP A 95 -24.39 13.72 7.14
CA ASP A 95 -25.32 13.64 8.28
C ASP A 95 -26.67 14.33 8.01
N SER A 96 -26.95 14.71 6.76
CA SER A 96 -28.12 15.50 6.40
C SER A 96 -29.40 14.68 6.23
N GLN A 97 -30.55 15.35 6.40
CA GLN A 97 -31.86 14.76 6.08
C GLN A 97 -31.97 14.38 4.59
N THR A 98 -31.27 15.09 3.70
CA THR A 98 -31.22 14.78 2.26
C THR A 98 -30.57 13.42 2.01
N VAL A 99 -29.45 13.11 2.68
CA VAL A 99 -28.83 11.78 2.62
C VAL A 99 -29.77 10.73 3.19
N ARG A 100 -30.43 11.01 4.32
CA ARG A 100 -31.41 10.08 4.91
C ARG A 100 -32.55 9.75 3.94
N THR A 101 -33.06 10.73 3.21
CA THR A 101 -34.08 10.53 2.17
C THR A 101 -33.53 9.75 0.97
N ALA A 102 -32.31 10.04 0.52
CA ALA A 102 -31.65 9.30 -0.56
C ALA A 102 -31.40 7.83 -0.21
N MET A 103 -31.01 7.55 1.03
CA MET A 103 -30.86 6.17 1.52
C MET A 103 -32.18 5.40 1.51
N ILE A 104 -33.30 6.02 1.94
CA ILE A 104 -34.64 5.41 1.86
C ILE A 104 -35.02 5.13 0.40
N LEU A 105 -34.71 6.05 -0.52
CA LEU A 105 -34.93 5.85 -1.96
C LEU A 105 -34.13 4.65 -2.48
N MET A 106 -32.83 4.57 -2.16
CA MET A 106 -31.96 3.49 -2.61
C MET A 106 -32.35 2.13 -2.03
N ASP A 107 -32.77 2.07 -0.76
CA ASP A 107 -33.37 0.88 -0.16
C ASP A 107 -34.62 0.43 -0.93
N GLY A 108 -35.50 1.37 -1.26
CA GLY A 108 -36.67 1.10 -2.12
C GLY A 108 -36.31 0.61 -3.53
N MET A 109 -35.25 1.12 -4.13
CA MET A 109 -34.76 0.66 -5.45
C MET A 109 -34.15 -0.75 -5.39
N ILE A 110 -33.42 -1.07 -4.33
CA ILE A 110 -32.93 -2.43 -4.08
C ILE A 110 -34.11 -3.39 -3.92
N ASN A 111 -35.12 -3.02 -3.11
CA ASN A 111 -36.34 -3.81 -2.98
C ASN A 111 -37.04 -4.00 -4.34
N TYR A 112 -37.16 -2.95 -5.14
CA TYR A 112 -37.75 -3.04 -6.49
C TYR A 112 -36.98 -4.03 -7.38
N LEU A 113 -35.65 -3.97 -7.41
CA LEU A 113 -34.82 -4.93 -8.15
C LEU A 113 -35.06 -6.37 -7.68
N ILE A 114 -35.04 -6.62 -6.37
CA ILE A 114 -35.24 -7.96 -5.80
C ILE A 114 -36.65 -8.49 -6.09
N SER A 115 -37.69 -7.65 -5.98
CA SER A 115 -39.05 -8.02 -6.35
C SER A 115 -39.13 -8.44 -7.82
N ARG A 116 -38.57 -7.65 -8.73
CA ARG A 116 -38.55 -7.97 -10.16
C ARG A 116 -37.79 -9.25 -10.48
N LEU A 117 -36.65 -9.48 -9.84
CA LEU A 117 -35.90 -10.73 -9.98
C LEU A 117 -36.70 -11.93 -9.46
N THR A 118 -37.48 -11.75 -8.40
CA THR A 118 -38.34 -12.81 -7.83
C THR A 118 -39.51 -13.13 -8.76
N GLU A 119 -40.20 -12.10 -9.26
CA GLU A 119 -41.32 -12.23 -10.20
C GLU A 119 -40.92 -12.96 -11.49
N GLU A 120 -39.71 -12.69 -11.98
CA GLU A 120 -39.16 -13.30 -13.19
C GLU A 120 -38.52 -14.68 -12.94
N GLY A 121 -38.55 -15.18 -11.70
CA GLY A 121 -37.98 -16.48 -11.33
C GLY A 121 -36.45 -16.53 -11.43
N LEU A 122 -35.77 -15.38 -11.37
CA LEU A 122 -34.31 -15.25 -11.50
C LEU A 122 -33.60 -15.26 -10.14
N MET A 123 -34.32 -15.00 -9.04
CA MET A 123 -33.76 -15.13 -7.69
C MET A 123 -33.30 -16.58 -7.43
N GLY A 124 -32.08 -16.72 -6.93
CA GLY A 124 -31.43 -18.02 -6.72
C GLY A 124 -30.61 -18.51 -7.92
N CYS A 125 -30.76 -17.92 -9.10
CA CYS A 125 -29.92 -18.21 -10.27
C CYS A 125 -28.78 -17.20 -10.48
N ILE A 126 -28.89 -16.00 -9.89
CA ILE A 126 -27.92 -14.92 -10.07
C ILE A 126 -27.01 -14.75 -8.84
N ASN A 127 -25.75 -14.38 -9.08
CA ASN A 127 -24.89 -13.81 -8.06
C ASN A 127 -25.04 -12.29 -8.10
N PHE A 128 -25.60 -11.71 -7.03
CA PHE A 128 -25.81 -10.29 -6.86
C PHE A 128 -24.76 -9.72 -5.91
N ILE A 129 -24.09 -8.63 -6.33
CA ILE A 129 -23.10 -7.92 -5.51
C ILE A 129 -23.49 -6.44 -5.47
N LEU A 130 -23.70 -5.93 -4.27
CA LEU A 130 -23.92 -4.52 -3.98
C LEU A 130 -22.61 -3.89 -3.48
N LEU A 131 -22.22 -2.78 -4.09
CA LEU A 131 -20.95 -2.09 -3.87
C LEU A 131 -21.18 -0.59 -3.66
N SER A 132 -20.20 0.07 -3.04
CA SER A 132 -19.95 1.50 -3.27
C SER A 132 -18.49 1.72 -3.67
N ASP A 133 -18.21 2.84 -4.31
CA ASP A 133 -16.87 3.28 -4.72
C ASP A 133 -16.07 3.90 -3.56
N HIS A 134 -16.72 4.71 -2.74
CA HIS A 134 -16.16 5.34 -1.54
C HIS A 134 -17.24 5.69 -0.51
N GLY A 135 -16.81 6.28 0.61
CA GLY A 135 -17.69 6.94 1.57
C GLY A 135 -17.83 8.45 1.31
N MET A 136 -18.19 9.23 2.34
CA MET A 136 -18.45 10.66 2.27
C MET A 136 -18.03 11.38 3.56
N GLN A 137 -17.38 12.53 3.45
CA GLN A 137 -16.88 13.32 4.58
C GLN A 137 -17.55 14.70 4.63
N GLN A 138 -17.99 15.11 5.83
CA GLN A 138 -18.52 16.45 6.08
C GLN A 138 -17.42 17.50 5.88
N MET A 139 -17.72 18.53 5.08
CA MET A 139 -16.80 19.63 4.79
C MET A 139 -16.78 20.69 5.89
N ASP A 140 -15.59 21.21 6.17
CA ASP A 140 -15.33 22.37 7.04
C ASP A 140 -14.66 23.49 6.23
N LYS A 141 -15.50 24.35 5.63
CA LYS A 141 -15.04 25.45 4.78
C LYS A 141 -14.12 26.44 5.51
N LYS A 142 -14.20 26.52 6.85
CA LYS A 142 -13.33 27.41 7.64
C LYS A 142 -11.89 26.91 7.66
N LYS A 143 -11.68 25.59 7.59
CA LYS A 143 -10.35 24.96 7.54
C LYS A 143 -9.77 24.84 6.13
N SER A 144 -10.59 25.04 5.10
CA SER A 144 -10.15 24.96 3.70
C SER A 144 -9.10 26.02 3.38
N VAL A 145 -8.12 25.63 2.57
CA VAL A 145 -6.86 26.34 2.37
C VAL A 145 -6.80 26.94 0.97
N VAL A 146 -6.22 28.13 0.86
CA VAL A 146 -5.92 28.80 -0.41
C VAL A 146 -4.40 28.87 -0.55
N THR A 147 -3.84 28.19 -1.55
CA THR A 147 -2.40 27.98 -1.67
C THR A 147 -1.65 29.21 -2.16
N MET A 148 -2.29 30.09 -2.94
CA MET A 148 -1.69 31.35 -3.40
C MET A 148 -1.28 32.28 -2.25
N ASN A 149 -1.89 32.14 -1.06
CA ASN A 149 -1.50 32.90 0.13
C ASN A 149 -0.08 32.56 0.62
N TYR A 150 0.47 31.42 0.21
CA TYR A 150 1.84 30.99 0.55
C TYR A 150 2.77 30.98 -0.68
N LEU A 151 2.25 30.55 -1.83
CA LEU A 151 3.03 30.44 -3.07
C LEU A 151 3.33 31.80 -3.70
N GLY A 152 2.46 32.79 -3.45
CA GLY A 152 2.61 34.16 -3.94
C GLY A 152 2.13 34.35 -5.38
N PRO A 153 1.95 35.61 -5.81
CA PRO A 153 1.38 35.98 -7.12
C PRO A 153 2.21 35.52 -8.33
N GLN A 154 3.47 35.19 -8.14
CA GLN A 154 4.39 34.73 -9.19
C GLN A 154 4.23 33.24 -9.54
N PHE A 155 3.40 32.50 -8.81
CA PHE A 155 3.19 31.07 -9.04
C PHE A 155 2.43 30.80 -10.35
N ASN A 156 3.12 30.19 -11.31
CA ASN A 156 2.65 29.98 -12.69
C ASN A 156 2.60 28.51 -13.12
N ASP A 157 2.78 27.58 -12.17
CA ASP A 157 2.66 26.14 -12.42
C ASP A 157 1.19 25.70 -12.53
N ILE A 158 0.98 24.50 -13.08
CA ILE A 158 -0.35 23.95 -13.27
C ILE A 158 -0.84 23.43 -11.91
N PHE A 159 -2.00 23.91 -11.47
CA PHE A 159 -2.58 23.57 -10.17
C PHE A 159 -3.97 22.96 -10.35
N PHE A 160 -4.20 21.82 -9.70
CA PHE A 160 -5.50 21.16 -9.64
C PHE A 160 -6.02 21.20 -8.20
N SER A 161 -7.07 21.98 -7.96
CA SER A 161 -7.74 22.10 -6.66
C SER A 161 -8.59 20.86 -6.31
N GLY A 162 -8.77 20.60 -5.03
CA GLY A 162 -9.55 19.48 -4.51
C GLY A 162 -9.17 19.09 -3.08
N VAL A 163 -9.81 18.05 -2.53
CA VAL A 163 -9.42 17.48 -1.22
C VAL A 163 -8.03 16.84 -1.27
N VAL A 164 -7.59 16.43 -2.46
CA VAL A 164 -6.21 16.13 -2.81
C VAL A 164 -5.83 17.03 -3.98
N ALA A 165 -5.19 18.16 -3.68
CA ALA A 165 -4.71 19.06 -4.72
C ALA A 165 -3.36 18.59 -5.28
N ARG A 166 -3.07 18.96 -6.52
CA ARG A 166 -1.88 18.50 -7.25
C ARG A 166 -1.24 19.67 -7.98
N VAL A 167 0.09 19.71 -8.00
CA VAL A 167 0.87 20.69 -8.78
C VAL A 167 1.77 19.94 -9.76
N GLU A 168 1.71 20.34 -11.02
CA GLU A 168 2.61 19.89 -12.08
C GLU A 168 3.51 21.06 -12.47
N ILE A 169 4.82 20.85 -12.46
CA ILE A 169 5.79 21.88 -12.82
C ILE A 169 5.65 22.21 -14.30
N ASN A 170 5.41 23.47 -14.60
CA ASN A 170 5.37 23.95 -15.97
C ASN A 170 6.80 24.28 -16.42
N GLU A 171 7.49 23.33 -17.03
CA GLU A 171 8.87 23.52 -17.50
C GLU A 171 9.05 24.77 -18.38
N SER A 172 8.02 25.16 -19.14
CA SER A 172 8.07 26.37 -19.99
C SER A 172 8.00 27.68 -19.21
N ALA A 173 7.50 27.66 -17.97
CA ALA A 173 7.42 28.83 -17.09
C ALA A 173 8.71 29.07 -16.30
N HIS A 174 9.60 28.08 -16.22
CA HIS A 174 10.85 28.16 -15.49
C HIS A 174 12.03 28.28 -16.46
N SER A 175 13.05 29.06 -16.10
CA SER A 175 14.27 29.14 -16.91
C SER A 175 14.95 27.76 -16.95
N SER A 176 15.43 27.35 -18.13
CA SER A 176 16.09 26.05 -18.36
C SER A 176 17.27 25.72 -17.44
N GLN A 177 17.78 26.72 -16.69
CA GLN A 177 18.86 26.54 -15.72
C GLN A 177 18.37 25.98 -14.36
N ASN A 178 17.07 26.00 -14.07
CA ASN A 178 16.55 25.49 -12.82
C ASN A 178 16.24 24.00 -12.93
N ASN A 179 16.96 23.19 -12.16
CA ASN A 179 16.61 21.78 -11.96
C ASN A 179 15.19 21.69 -11.37
N ALA A 180 14.33 20.87 -11.96
CA ALA A 180 12.96 20.61 -11.50
C ALA A 180 12.93 20.29 -9.99
N ASP A 181 13.92 19.55 -9.48
CA ASP A 181 14.02 19.24 -8.06
C ASP A 181 14.13 20.49 -7.17
N ASN A 182 14.86 21.52 -7.60
CA ASN A 182 15.00 22.75 -6.84
C ASN A 182 13.68 23.54 -6.80
N ILE A 183 12.95 23.56 -7.91
CA ILE A 183 11.64 24.21 -8.01
C ILE A 183 10.63 23.51 -7.09
N ILE A 184 10.58 22.18 -7.17
CA ILE A 184 9.72 21.35 -6.31
C ILE A 184 10.05 21.60 -4.83
N ASN A 185 11.34 21.60 -4.46
CA ASN A 185 11.75 21.83 -3.08
C ASN A 185 11.41 23.24 -2.58
N ASP A 186 11.53 24.27 -3.43
CA ASP A 186 11.11 25.64 -3.10
C ASP A 186 9.60 25.71 -2.84
N ILE A 187 8.78 25.15 -3.72
CA ILE A 187 7.31 25.08 -3.54
C ILE A 187 6.95 24.32 -2.26
N ILE A 188 7.56 23.16 -2.03
CA ILE A 188 7.34 22.38 -0.80
C ILE A 188 7.69 23.21 0.43
N SER A 189 8.85 23.87 0.47
CA SER A 189 9.25 24.69 1.63
C SER A 189 8.29 25.86 1.93
N LYS A 190 7.60 26.38 0.91
CA LYS A 190 6.58 27.42 1.07
C LYS A 190 5.26 26.88 1.60
N LEU A 191 4.94 25.61 1.33
CA LEU A 191 3.69 24.96 1.75
C LEU A 191 3.85 24.16 3.05
N GLU A 192 5.02 23.60 3.31
CA GLU A 192 5.30 22.75 4.46
C GLU A 192 5.07 23.53 5.75
N CYS A 193 4.42 22.90 6.73
CA CYS A 193 4.16 23.47 8.06
C CYS A 193 3.30 24.75 8.09
N GLN A 194 2.81 25.27 6.95
CA GLN A 194 1.90 26.42 6.91
C GLN A 194 0.50 26.01 7.36
N HIS A 195 -0.05 26.70 8.37
CA HIS A 195 -1.31 26.31 9.02
C HIS A 195 -1.36 24.80 9.37
N GLY A 196 -0.26 24.33 10.00
CA GLY A 196 0.26 22.96 10.03
C GLY A 196 -0.60 21.82 10.59
N ASN A 197 -1.93 21.93 10.60
CA ASN A 197 -2.86 20.85 10.92
C ASN A 197 -3.99 20.66 9.88
N ASN A 198 -4.04 21.42 8.77
CA ASN A 198 -5.15 21.30 7.80
C ASN A 198 -4.82 20.44 6.59
N TYR A 199 -3.56 20.37 6.17
CA TYR A 199 -3.12 19.58 5.01
C TYR A 199 -1.69 19.10 5.21
N ILE A 200 -1.24 18.23 4.30
CA ILE A 200 0.13 17.76 4.21
C ILE A 200 0.56 17.85 2.74
N ALA A 201 1.72 18.44 2.47
CA ALA A 201 2.29 18.54 1.12
C ALA A 201 3.41 17.52 0.96
N TYR A 202 3.34 16.73 -0.11
CA TYR A 202 4.32 15.73 -0.47
C TYR A 202 4.93 16.07 -1.81
N ARG A 203 6.25 15.91 -1.92
CA ARG A 203 6.81 15.55 -3.23
C ARG A 203 6.25 14.20 -3.63
N LYS A 204 6.01 13.97 -4.91
CA LYS A 204 5.46 12.70 -5.43
C LYS A 204 6.26 11.48 -4.94
N ASP A 205 7.60 11.58 -4.92
CA ASP A 205 8.53 10.53 -4.48
C ASP A 205 8.57 10.31 -2.95
N LEU A 206 7.83 11.12 -2.18
CA LEU A 206 7.73 11.02 -0.72
C LEU A 206 6.31 10.71 -0.25
N VAL A 207 5.38 10.46 -1.18
CA VAL A 207 4.02 10.02 -0.86
C VAL A 207 4.10 8.63 -0.23
N PRO A 208 3.41 8.36 0.90
CA PRO A 208 3.44 7.04 1.52
C PRO A 208 3.07 5.90 0.56
N ILE A 209 3.94 4.87 0.48
CA ILE A 209 3.84 3.75 -0.48
C ILE A 209 2.47 3.06 -0.47
N ARG A 210 1.82 2.93 0.70
CA ARG A 210 0.49 2.31 0.81
C ARG A 210 -0.59 2.95 -0.06
N PHE A 211 -0.39 4.19 -0.49
CA PHE A 211 -1.32 4.88 -1.38
C PHE A 211 -1.18 4.43 -2.83
N HIS A 212 -0.04 3.86 -3.22
CA HIS A 212 0.25 3.49 -4.61
C HIS A 212 -0.02 4.67 -5.57
N TYR A 213 0.42 5.86 -5.17
CA TYR A 213 0.07 7.16 -5.80
C TYR A 213 1.31 7.99 -6.14
N ALA A 214 2.32 7.36 -6.74
CA ALA A 214 3.56 8.01 -7.20
C ALA A 214 3.99 7.63 -8.62
N GLY A 215 3.82 6.36 -9.03
CA GLY A 215 4.35 5.82 -10.28
C GLY A 215 3.68 6.28 -11.59
N SER A 216 2.70 7.19 -11.54
CA SER A 216 2.07 7.72 -12.75
C SER A 216 2.52 9.16 -13.04
N PRO A 217 2.93 9.49 -14.28
CA PRO A 217 3.20 10.88 -14.66
C PRO A 217 1.94 11.75 -14.66
N ARG A 218 0.74 11.19 -14.48
CA ARG A 218 -0.54 11.92 -14.46
C ARG A 218 -0.87 12.55 -13.10
N ILE A 219 -0.04 12.30 -12.08
CA ILE A 219 -0.31 12.68 -10.70
C ILE A 219 0.06 14.14 -10.43
N GLY A 220 1.09 14.70 -11.07
CA GLY A 220 1.71 15.93 -10.60
C GLY A 220 2.98 15.65 -9.81
N ASP A 221 3.92 16.58 -9.81
CA ASP A 221 5.17 16.51 -9.04
C ASP A 221 4.96 16.71 -7.54
N ILE A 222 3.88 17.39 -7.15
CA ILE A 222 3.52 17.66 -5.75
C ILE A 222 2.07 17.25 -5.50
N VAL A 223 1.86 16.54 -4.39
CA VAL A 223 0.56 16.10 -3.90
C VAL A 223 0.25 16.78 -2.57
N ILE A 224 -0.86 17.51 -2.50
CA ILE A 224 -1.32 18.23 -1.30
C ILE A 224 -2.56 17.53 -0.75
N LYS A 225 -2.36 16.70 0.26
CA LYS A 225 -3.40 15.90 0.93
C LYS A 225 -4.12 16.76 2.00
N GLY A 226 -5.39 17.07 1.78
CA GLY A 226 -6.24 17.67 2.80
C GLY A 226 -6.52 16.70 3.96
N ARG A 227 -6.61 17.22 5.18
CA ARG A 227 -7.14 16.47 6.33
C ARG A 227 -8.68 16.37 6.24
N PRO A 228 -9.34 15.44 6.96
CA PRO A 228 -10.79 15.26 6.86
C PRO A 228 -11.57 16.58 6.95
N GLY A 229 -12.38 16.87 5.92
CA GLY A 229 -13.20 18.08 5.80
C GLY A 229 -12.49 19.30 5.21
N VAL A 230 -11.21 19.21 4.86
CA VAL A 230 -10.42 20.29 4.25
C VAL A 230 -10.34 20.11 2.74
N CYS A 231 -10.72 21.15 1.99
CA CYS A 231 -10.43 21.27 0.57
C CYS A 231 -9.28 22.26 0.35
N ILE A 232 -8.47 22.01 -0.69
CA ILE A 232 -7.34 22.84 -1.08
C ILE A 232 -7.67 23.55 -2.40
N PHE A 233 -7.63 24.87 -2.38
CA PHE A 233 -7.93 25.74 -3.50
C PHE A 233 -6.69 26.51 -3.96
N LYS A 234 -6.65 26.89 -5.24
CA LYS A 234 -5.63 27.80 -5.75
C LYS A 234 -5.89 29.21 -5.26
N THR A 235 -7.11 29.73 -5.45
CA THR A 235 -7.49 31.12 -5.20
C THR A 235 -8.68 31.24 -4.24
N ASP A 236 -8.89 32.43 -3.67
CA ASP A 236 -10.08 32.72 -2.86
C ASP A 236 -11.38 32.60 -3.67
N GLU A 237 -11.37 32.98 -4.95
CA GLU A 237 -12.53 32.86 -5.85
C GLU A 237 -12.99 31.39 -5.98
N GLU A 238 -12.04 30.46 -6.15
CA GLU A 238 -12.34 29.03 -6.18
C GLU A 238 -12.98 28.57 -4.85
N LYS A 239 -12.41 28.99 -3.72
CA LYS A 239 -12.92 28.68 -2.38
C LYS A 239 -14.35 29.22 -2.18
N GLU A 240 -14.62 30.44 -2.61
CA GLU A 240 -15.95 31.08 -2.50
C GLU A 240 -16.99 30.38 -3.40
N SER A 241 -16.57 29.94 -4.58
CA SER A 241 -17.41 29.20 -5.53
C SER A 241 -17.75 27.78 -5.04
N TYR A 242 -16.94 27.22 -4.14
CA TYR A 242 -17.11 25.85 -3.65
C TYR A 242 -18.33 25.71 -2.72
N LYS A 243 -19.41 25.12 -3.24
CA LYS A 243 -20.69 25.00 -2.53
C LYS A 243 -20.91 23.66 -1.82
N LEU A 244 -20.14 22.62 -2.13
CA LEU A 244 -20.33 21.28 -1.57
C LEU A 244 -20.28 21.28 -0.03
N LEU A 245 -21.17 20.48 0.58
CA LEU A 245 -21.27 20.28 2.01
C LEU A 245 -20.68 18.93 2.44
N GLY A 246 -20.67 17.94 1.55
CA GLY A 246 -19.87 16.72 1.66
C GLY A 246 -18.86 16.62 0.53
N ASP A 247 -17.74 15.95 0.75
CA ASP A 247 -16.77 15.58 -0.29
C ASP A 247 -16.02 14.30 0.10
N HIS A 248 -15.26 13.74 -0.83
CA HIS A 248 -14.54 12.48 -0.69
C HIS A 248 -13.23 12.50 -1.49
N GLY A 249 -12.38 11.49 -1.28
CA GLY A 249 -11.02 11.43 -1.85
C GLY A 249 -9.90 11.61 -0.82
N TYR A 250 -10.25 11.72 0.46
CA TYR A 250 -9.30 11.68 1.57
C TYR A 250 -8.65 10.29 1.71
N ASP A 251 -7.73 10.18 2.67
CA ASP A 251 -7.05 8.94 3.02
C ASP A 251 -8.00 7.73 3.17
N ASN A 252 -7.74 6.66 2.40
CA ASN A 252 -8.56 5.46 2.34
C ASN A 252 -8.65 4.67 3.66
N ARG A 253 -7.86 5.03 4.68
CA ARG A 253 -7.98 4.48 6.04
C ARG A 253 -9.08 5.10 6.88
N ILE A 254 -9.52 6.32 6.53
CA ILE A 254 -10.51 7.06 7.33
C ILE A 254 -11.84 6.32 7.26
N ILE A 255 -12.50 6.17 8.42
CA ILE A 255 -13.77 5.44 8.53
C ILE A 255 -14.84 6.01 7.58
N SER A 256 -14.92 7.34 7.45
CA SER A 256 -15.86 8.02 6.54
C SER A 256 -15.58 7.80 5.06
N MET A 257 -14.43 7.24 4.67
CA MET A 257 -14.08 6.89 3.28
C MET A 257 -14.31 5.41 2.96
N ARG A 258 -14.69 4.58 3.95
CA ARG A 258 -14.94 3.15 3.73
C ARG A 258 -16.19 2.94 2.88
N ALA A 259 -16.19 1.84 2.11
CA ALA A 259 -17.21 1.50 1.14
C ALA A 259 -18.08 0.31 1.59
N ILE A 260 -19.22 0.11 0.91
CA ILE A 260 -20.16 -0.99 1.13
C ILE A 260 -19.76 -2.20 0.27
N PHE A 261 -19.87 -3.40 0.83
CA PHE A 261 -19.81 -4.67 0.10
C PHE A 261 -20.84 -5.65 0.67
N ILE A 262 -21.74 -6.14 -0.18
CA ILE A 262 -22.69 -7.23 0.14
C ILE A 262 -22.75 -8.16 -1.07
N ALA A 263 -22.68 -9.47 -0.86
CA ALA A 263 -22.83 -10.46 -1.92
C ALA A 263 -23.88 -11.51 -1.53
N VAL A 264 -24.76 -11.88 -2.47
CA VAL A 264 -25.81 -12.90 -2.29
C VAL A 264 -25.97 -13.67 -3.59
N GLY A 265 -26.00 -15.00 -3.53
CA GLY A 265 -26.19 -15.81 -4.74
C GLY A 265 -25.94 -17.30 -4.53
N PRO A 266 -26.16 -18.13 -5.58
CA PRO A 266 -25.95 -19.57 -5.51
C PRO A 266 -24.49 -19.97 -5.27
N ASP A 267 -23.53 -19.16 -5.75
CA ASP A 267 -22.09 -19.38 -5.60
C ASP A 267 -21.47 -18.59 -4.43
N ILE A 268 -22.28 -17.84 -3.68
CA ILE A 268 -21.84 -17.05 -2.52
C ILE A 268 -22.04 -17.86 -1.24
N ALA A 269 -21.06 -17.81 -0.34
CA ALA A 269 -21.16 -18.43 0.97
C ALA A 269 -22.26 -17.77 1.82
N GLN A 270 -23.10 -18.58 2.44
CA GLN A 270 -24.25 -18.09 3.21
C GLN A 270 -23.85 -17.65 4.62
N ASN A 271 -24.47 -16.57 5.11
CA ASN A 271 -24.37 -16.08 6.49
C ASN A 271 -22.92 -15.87 6.96
N ARG A 272 -22.07 -15.31 6.10
CA ARG A 272 -20.67 -15.00 6.42
C ARG A 272 -20.43 -13.50 6.52
N GLU A 273 -19.82 -13.10 7.63
CA GLU A 273 -19.12 -11.81 7.75
C GLU A 273 -17.65 -12.05 7.43
N ILE A 274 -17.05 -11.20 6.61
CA ILE A 274 -15.63 -11.27 6.24
C ILE A 274 -14.90 -10.04 6.74
N SER A 275 -13.59 -10.19 6.99
CA SER A 275 -12.72 -9.07 7.35
C SER A 275 -12.70 -8.00 6.26
N ALA A 276 -12.41 -6.75 6.65
CA ALA A 276 -12.23 -5.66 5.70
C ALA A 276 -11.11 -5.96 4.68
N PHE A 277 -11.32 -5.54 3.44
CA PHE A 277 -10.42 -5.75 2.32
C PHE A 277 -10.41 -4.51 1.41
N GLN A 278 -9.45 -4.43 0.48
CA GLN A 278 -9.37 -3.32 -0.49
C GLN A 278 -10.20 -3.63 -1.75
N ASN A 279 -10.82 -2.63 -2.36
CA ASN A 279 -11.68 -2.85 -3.54
C ASN A 279 -10.94 -3.41 -4.77
N ILE A 280 -9.61 -3.27 -4.85
CA ILE A 280 -8.78 -3.88 -5.89
C ILE A 280 -8.91 -5.41 -5.95
N GLU A 281 -9.31 -6.03 -4.84
CA GLU A 281 -9.50 -7.49 -4.74
C GLU A 281 -10.76 -7.98 -5.49
N LEU A 282 -11.72 -7.09 -5.77
CA LEU A 282 -13.00 -7.44 -6.38
C LEU A 282 -12.87 -7.99 -7.80
N TYR A 283 -11.85 -7.56 -8.56
CA TYR A 283 -11.64 -8.02 -9.93
C TYR A 283 -11.45 -9.54 -10.00
N ASN A 284 -10.61 -10.10 -9.11
CA ASN A 284 -10.40 -11.54 -9.00
C ASN A 284 -11.66 -12.27 -8.54
N LEU A 285 -12.46 -11.67 -7.64
CA LEU A 285 -13.76 -12.24 -7.24
C LEU A 285 -14.71 -12.33 -8.44
N PHE A 286 -14.81 -11.29 -9.26
CA PHE A 286 -15.68 -11.30 -10.43
C PHE A 286 -15.24 -12.32 -11.48
N ALA A 287 -13.93 -12.43 -11.74
CA ALA A 287 -13.39 -13.44 -12.64
C ALA A 287 -13.71 -14.86 -12.17
N ASN A 288 -13.54 -15.14 -10.86
CA ASN A 288 -13.91 -16.43 -10.25
C ASN A 288 -15.40 -16.75 -10.40
N LEU A 289 -16.29 -15.79 -10.14
CA LEU A 289 -17.74 -15.97 -10.29
C LEU A 289 -18.17 -16.18 -11.75
N LEU A 290 -17.44 -15.56 -12.70
CA LEU A 290 -17.63 -15.76 -14.14
C LEU A 290 -16.95 -17.05 -14.65
N ARG A 291 -16.11 -17.69 -13.83
CA ARG A 291 -15.32 -18.88 -14.18
C ARG A 291 -14.37 -18.62 -15.35
N ILE A 292 -13.68 -17.49 -15.30
CA ILE A 292 -12.70 -17.04 -16.31
C ILE A 292 -11.38 -16.67 -15.64
N ASP A 293 -10.29 -16.68 -16.41
CA ASP A 293 -8.99 -16.24 -15.92
C ASP A 293 -8.95 -14.71 -15.84
N ALA A 294 -8.53 -14.19 -14.68
CA ALA A 294 -8.31 -12.77 -14.47
C ALA A 294 -7.05 -12.30 -15.23
N ALA A 295 -7.13 -11.13 -15.88
CA ALA A 295 -5.93 -10.45 -16.35
C ALA A 295 -5.02 -10.03 -15.16
N PRO A 296 -3.70 -9.83 -15.37
CA PRO A 296 -2.80 -9.35 -14.33
C PRO A 296 -3.31 -8.06 -13.68
N ASN A 297 -3.36 -8.04 -12.34
CA ASN A 297 -3.88 -6.94 -11.54
C ASN A 297 -3.21 -6.91 -10.15
N ASN A 298 -3.50 -5.88 -9.35
CA ASN A 298 -2.88 -5.71 -8.03
C ASN A 298 -3.62 -6.43 -6.88
N GLY A 299 -4.72 -7.13 -7.17
CA GLY A 299 -5.42 -7.96 -6.21
C GLY A 299 -4.62 -9.23 -5.88
N THR A 300 -4.65 -9.64 -4.63
CA THR A 300 -4.05 -10.88 -4.12
C THR A 300 -5.05 -12.02 -4.27
N ASP A 301 -4.76 -12.97 -5.15
CA ASP A 301 -5.62 -14.14 -5.32
C ASP A 301 -5.78 -14.93 -4.02
N GLY A 302 -6.97 -15.47 -3.78
CA GLY A 302 -7.33 -16.17 -2.55
C GLY A 302 -7.95 -15.31 -1.43
N ILE A 303 -7.70 -14.00 -1.37
CA ILE A 303 -8.19 -13.17 -0.23
C ILE A 303 -9.71 -13.14 -0.11
N LEU A 304 -10.44 -13.14 -1.24
CA LEU A 304 -11.90 -13.16 -1.28
C LEU A 304 -12.49 -14.57 -1.47
N PHE A 305 -11.69 -15.64 -1.39
CA PHE A 305 -12.21 -17.01 -1.41
C PHE A 305 -13.23 -17.30 -0.28
N PRO A 306 -13.13 -16.71 0.92
CA PRO A 306 -14.17 -16.87 1.94
C PRO A 306 -15.58 -16.39 1.51
N VAL A 307 -15.69 -15.52 0.49
CA VAL A 307 -16.96 -15.09 -0.11
C VAL A 307 -17.59 -16.21 -0.94
N LEU A 308 -16.79 -17.08 -1.55
CA LEU A 308 -17.26 -18.13 -2.44
C LEU A 308 -17.78 -19.33 -1.64
N ARG A 309 -18.89 -19.91 -2.11
CA ARG A 309 -19.44 -21.16 -1.57
C ARG A 309 -18.53 -22.34 -1.83
N ASN A 310 -17.93 -22.39 -3.02
CA ASN A 310 -17.01 -23.43 -3.49
C ASN A 310 -15.75 -22.75 -4.04
N PRO A 311 -14.82 -22.29 -3.17
CA PRO A 311 -13.62 -21.61 -3.63
C PRO A 311 -12.68 -22.57 -4.41
N PRO A 312 -11.89 -22.05 -5.37
CA PRO A 312 -10.78 -22.80 -5.97
C PRO A 312 -9.75 -23.22 -4.92
N ALA A 313 -8.82 -24.10 -5.31
CA ALA A 313 -7.64 -24.36 -4.51
C ALA A 313 -6.80 -23.08 -4.41
N LEU A 314 -6.32 -22.76 -3.21
CA LEU A 314 -5.47 -21.58 -3.02
C LEU A 314 -4.19 -21.69 -3.83
N PRO A 315 -3.71 -20.58 -4.42
CA PRO A 315 -2.45 -20.58 -5.11
C PRO A 315 -1.35 -21.00 -4.13
N ILE A 316 -0.46 -21.90 -4.57
CA ILE A 316 0.75 -22.24 -3.82
C ILE A 316 1.66 -21.01 -3.89
N THR A 317 1.54 -20.18 -2.88
CA THR A 317 2.44 -19.07 -2.57
C THR A 317 3.68 -19.66 -1.89
N ALA A 318 4.88 -19.14 -2.17
CA ALA A 318 6.17 -19.84 -2.09
C ALA A 318 6.26 -20.89 -0.97
N VAL A 319 6.53 -22.16 -1.33
CA VAL A 319 6.73 -23.21 -0.33
C VAL A 319 8.01 -22.90 0.44
N ASP A 320 7.96 -23.03 1.76
CA ASP A 320 9.13 -22.96 2.63
C ASP A 320 10.18 -23.99 2.14
N GLN A 321 11.14 -23.51 1.36
CA GLN A 321 12.29 -24.27 0.93
C GLN A 321 13.50 -23.75 1.70
N PRO A 322 14.31 -24.64 2.29
CA PRO A 322 15.55 -24.24 2.94
C PRO A 322 16.38 -23.45 1.92
N SER A 323 16.63 -22.17 2.21
CA SER A 323 17.48 -21.37 1.33
C SER A 323 18.92 -21.84 1.48
N ASP A 324 19.68 -21.78 0.38
CA ASP A 324 21.08 -22.13 0.37
C ASP A 324 21.86 -21.30 1.39
N GLN A 325 22.86 -21.89 2.05
CA GLN A 325 23.76 -21.10 2.89
C GLN A 325 24.71 -20.27 2.01
N CYS A 326 24.99 -19.04 2.41
CA CYS A 326 25.93 -18.19 1.66
C CYS A 326 27.38 -18.68 1.77
N THR A 327 27.72 -19.34 2.88
CA THR A 327 29.02 -19.93 3.17
C THR A 327 28.83 -21.16 4.05
N GLU A 328 29.72 -22.15 3.95
CA GLU A 328 29.70 -23.35 4.80
C GLU A 328 30.01 -23.03 6.27
N LYS A 329 30.83 -22.00 6.50
CA LYS A 329 31.25 -21.57 7.84
C LYS A 329 31.30 -20.06 7.91
N ILE A 330 30.64 -19.49 8.92
CA ILE A 330 30.72 -18.07 9.22
C ILE A 330 32.08 -17.80 9.86
N ASN A 331 32.93 -17.06 9.15
CA ASN A 331 34.24 -16.63 9.64
C ASN A 331 34.26 -15.10 9.72
N MET A 332 34.13 -14.56 10.93
CA MET A 332 34.05 -13.12 11.15
C MET A 332 35.45 -12.51 11.23
N LYS A 333 35.64 -11.39 10.56
CA LYS A 333 36.87 -10.59 10.60
C LYS A 333 36.53 -9.14 10.89
N VAL A 334 37.51 -8.40 11.38
CA VAL A 334 37.40 -6.98 11.71
C VAL A 334 37.94 -6.15 10.54
N CYS A 335 37.25 -5.09 10.14
CA CYS A 335 37.76 -4.15 9.15
C CYS A 335 39.01 -3.42 9.69
N ASN A 336 39.99 -3.15 8.83
CA ASN A 336 41.32 -2.64 9.25
C ASN A 336 41.30 -1.32 10.04
N PHE A 337 40.31 -0.46 9.81
CA PHE A 337 40.19 0.83 10.51
C PHE A 337 39.50 0.71 11.88
N SER A 338 38.81 -0.39 12.15
CA SER A 338 38.08 -0.61 13.39
C SER A 338 39.08 -0.84 14.54
N ARG A 339 38.84 -0.23 15.70
CA ARG A 339 39.69 -0.37 16.90
C ARG A 339 38.88 -0.94 18.06
N ASN A 340 39.49 -1.85 18.83
CA ASN A 340 38.91 -2.43 20.05
C ASN A 340 37.51 -3.04 19.86
N CYS A 341 37.28 -3.67 18.71
CA CYS A 341 36.10 -4.49 18.45
C CYS A 341 36.12 -5.76 19.32
N PRO A 342 35.19 -5.95 20.25
CA PRO A 342 34.93 -7.29 20.75
C PRO A 342 34.36 -8.07 19.57
N LEU A 343 35.12 -9.04 19.06
CA LEU A 343 34.54 -10.01 18.13
C LEU A 343 33.45 -10.77 18.89
N MET A 344 32.29 -10.94 18.26
CA MET A 344 31.20 -11.77 18.75
C MET A 344 31.75 -13.08 19.31
N ASP A 345 31.33 -13.42 20.53
CA ASP A 345 31.71 -14.66 21.17
C ASP A 345 31.32 -15.86 20.29
N ASN A 346 32.11 -16.93 20.32
CA ASN A 346 31.87 -18.17 19.52
C ASN A 346 30.46 -18.73 19.73
N THR A 347 29.79 -18.33 20.81
CA THR A 347 28.42 -18.62 21.18
C THR A 347 27.39 -18.30 20.10
N TYR A 348 27.65 -17.30 19.22
CA TYR A 348 26.73 -16.97 18.12
C TYR A 348 26.87 -17.88 16.88
N GLN A 349 27.99 -18.60 16.77
CA GLN A 349 28.24 -19.55 15.69
C GLN A 349 27.76 -20.98 16.04
N ASN A 350 27.62 -21.30 17.33
CA ASN A 350 27.32 -22.65 17.81
C ASN A 350 26.03 -22.68 18.66
N CYS A 351 24.89 -22.35 18.06
CA CYS A 351 23.61 -22.48 18.73
C CYS A 351 23.04 -23.90 18.67
N SER A 352 22.49 -24.36 19.80
CA SER A 352 21.79 -25.63 19.90
C SER A 352 20.40 -25.62 19.25
N VAL A 353 19.85 -24.43 18.96
CA VAL A 353 18.51 -24.24 18.39
C VAL A 353 18.64 -23.44 17.09
N ILE A 354 18.05 -23.96 16.02
CA ILE A 354 17.97 -23.30 14.72
C ILE A 354 16.88 -22.23 14.79
N PHE A 355 17.18 -21.02 14.34
CA PHE A 355 16.17 -19.98 14.18
C PHE A 355 15.47 -20.14 12.83
N HIS A 356 14.20 -20.54 12.86
CA HIS A 356 13.43 -20.82 11.65
C HIS A 356 12.92 -19.52 11.01
N SER A 357 13.32 -19.29 9.76
CA SER A 357 12.75 -18.25 8.90
C SER A 357 11.27 -18.53 8.65
N SER A 358 10.47 -17.47 8.55
CA SER A 358 9.10 -17.54 8.00
C SER A 358 8.98 -16.68 6.75
N VAL A 359 10.10 -16.54 6.05
CA VAL A 359 10.26 -15.74 4.84
C VAL A 359 10.98 -16.57 3.79
N SER A 360 10.50 -16.49 2.56
CA SER A 360 11.08 -17.19 1.40
C SER A 360 11.12 -16.26 0.19
N ALA A 361 11.99 -16.52 -0.77
CA ALA A 361 11.94 -15.84 -2.06
C ALA A 361 10.61 -16.17 -2.77
N SER A 362 9.93 -15.16 -3.31
CA SER A 362 8.76 -15.39 -4.15
C SER A 362 9.13 -16.09 -5.45
N TYR A 363 8.16 -16.72 -6.12
CA TYR A 363 8.37 -17.34 -7.43
C TYR A 363 8.89 -16.36 -8.50
N HIS A 364 8.66 -15.05 -8.31
CA HIS A 364 9.08 -13.99 -9.22
C HIS A 364 10.43 -13.35 -8.83
N PHE A 365 11.09 -13.84 -7.77
CA PHE A 365 12.40 -13.34 -7.37
C PHE A 365 13.45 -13.70 -8.42
N THR A 366 14.16 -12.69 -8.93
CA THR A 366 15.13 -12.83 -10.04
C THR A 366 16.59 -12.90 -9.59
N GLY A 367 16.84 -12.73 -8.28
CA GLY A 367 18.14 -12.83 -7.64
C GLY A 367 18.56 -14.25 -7.28
N GLU A 368 19.70 -14.39 -6.61
CA GLU A 368 20.19 -15.67 -6.07
C GLU A 368 20.22 -15.59 -4.54
N LEU A 369 19.12 -15.98 -3.90
CA LEU A 369 18.96 -15.86 -2.45
C LEU A 369 19.80 -16.92 -1.72
N CYS A 370 20.55 -16.49 -0.73
CA CYS A 370 21.18 -17.34 0.27
C CYS A 370 21.02 -16.75 1.67
N ASN A 371 21.14 -17.59 2.68
CA ASN A 371 21.02 -17.19 4.08
C ASN A 371 22.38 -17.25 4.79
N LEU A 372 22.62 -16.28 5.66
CA LEU A 372 23.61 -16.36 6.73
C LEU A 372 22.85 -16.53 8.04
N GLN A 373 22.82 -17.76 8.53
CA GLN A 373 22.08 -18.15 9.72
C GLN A 373 22.91 -17.92 10.98
N PHE A 374 22.34 -17.20 11.94
CA PHE A 374 22.86 -17.05 13.30
C PHE A 374 21.90 -17.67 14.32
N CYS A 375 22.25 -17.56 15.59
CA CYS A 375 21.46 -18.04 16.72
C CYS A 375 20.02 -17.53 16.75
N ASP A 376 19.84 -16.22 16.62
CA ASP A 376 18.55 -15.54 16.75
C ASP A 376 18.36 -14.47 15.66
N ALA A 377 19.06 -14.62 14.55
CA ALA A 377 19.01 -13.74 13.41
C ALA A 377 19.38 -14.46 12.09
N ILE A 378 18.89 -13.92 10.97
CA ILE A 378 19.23 -14.35 9.61
C ILE A 378 19.49 -13.10 8.77
N ILE A 379 20.54 -13.14 7.94
CA ILE A 379 20.71 -12.21 6.82
C ILE A 379 20.31 -12.93 5.55
N HIS A 380 19.29 -12.40 4.86
CA HIS A 380 18.82 -12.83 3.55
C HIS A 380 19.60 -12.05 2.49
N PHE A 381 20.52 -12.72 1.80
CA PHE A 381 21.51 -12.10 0.91
C PHE A 381 21.31 -12.55 -0.54
N ASP A 382 21.34 -11.60 -1.47
CA ASP A 382 21.35 -11.89 -2.90
C ASP A 382 22.79 -11.97 -3.41
N LYS A 383 23.28 -13.17 -3.70
CA LYS A 383 24.64 -13.42 -4.20
C LYS A 383 24.91 -12.72 -5.53
N LYS A 384 23.91 -12.68 -6.41
CA LYS A 384 24.01 -12.10 -7.77
C LYS A 384 24.15 -10.59 -7.72
N LEU A 385 23.44 -9.94 -6.79
CA LEU A 385 23.52 -8.49 -6.58
C LEU A 385 24.60 -8.08 -5.57
N LYS A 386 25.10 -9.03 -4.77
CA LYS A 386 25.99 -8.80 -3.62
C LYS A 386 25.40 -7.81 -2.62
N LYS A 387 24.11 -7.93 -2.35
CA LYS A 387 23.36 -7.03 -1.46
C LYS A 387 22.50 -7.82 -0.49
N THR A 388 22.43 -7.34 0.74
CA THR A 388 21.42 -7.81 1.70
C THR A 388 20.05 -7.33 1.26
N ILE A 389 19.12 -8.27 1.05
CA ILE A 389 17.72 -7.96 0.77
C ILE A 389 17.05 -7.55 2.07
N MET A 390 17.23 -8.37 3.10
CA MET A 390 16.68 -8.11 4.42
C MET A 390 17.42 -8.88 5.51
N VAL A 391 17.15 -8.48 6.75
CA VAL A 391 17.51 -9.21 7.96
C VAL A 391 16.26 -9.50 8.74
N GLU A 392 16.31 -10.56 9.53
CA GLU A 392 15.31 -10.86 10.54
C GLU A 392 15.98 -11.36 11.81
N GLY A 393 15.28 -11.24 12.93
CA GLY A 393 15.78 -11.78 14.19
C GLY A 393 14.87 -11.50 15.37
N ILE A 394 15.35 -11.82 16.57
CA ILE A 394 14.65 -11.62 17.83
C ILE A 394 15.33 -10.52 18.63
N MET A 395 14.59 -9.47 18.97
CA MET A 395 15.02 -8.42 19.89
C MET A 395 14.58 -8.75 21.31
N ARG A 396 15.46 -8.45 22.28
CA ARG A 396 15.22 -8.65 23.71
C ARG A 396 15.47 -7.35 24.45
N ASN A 397 14.59 -7.04 25.41
CA ASN A 397 14.67 -5.79 26.17
C ASN A 397 16.04 -5.60 26.88
N THR A 398 16.67 -6.68 27.34
CA THR A 398 17.96 -6.63 28.06
C THR A 398 19.14 -6.17 27.20
N ILE A 399 19.09 -6.40 25.89
CA ILE A 399 20.22 -6.13 24.97
C ILE A 399 20.08 -4.75 24.32
N TRP A 400 18.84 -4.30 24.07
CA TRP A 400 18.57 -3.06 23.33
C TRP A 400 19.12 -1.79 23.98
N THR A 401 19.35 -1.81 25.29
CA THR A 401 19.86 -0.67 26.07
C THR A 401 21.38 -0.61 26.16
N GLU A 402 22.11 -1.58 25.62
CA GLU A 402 23.58 -1.61 25.69
C GLU A 402 24.20 -0.55 24.75
N GLU A 403 25.30 0.08 25.20
CA GLU A 403 26.01 1.07 24.41
C GLU A 403 26.72 0.42 23.23
N ILE A 404 26.41 0.91 22.02
CA ILE A 404 26.98 0.38 20.79
C ILE A 404 28.31 1.04 20.49
N LYS A 405 29.33 0.23 20.20
CA LYS A 405 30.62 0.72 19.69
C LYS A 405 30.54 1.00 18.19
N GLU A 406 30.07 2.18 17.82
CA GLU A 406 29.84 2.58 16.41
C GLU A 406 31.08 2.44 15.51
N ASN A 407 32.28 2.65 16.08
CA ASN A 407 33.57 2.54 15.39
C ASN A 407 33.99 1.09 15.08
N CYS A 408 33.17 0.10 15.45
CA CYS A 408 33.44 -1.30 15.16
C CYS A 408 32.67 -1.77 13.93
N VAL A 409 33.42 -2.26 12.93
CA VAL A 409 32.88 -2.88 11.72
C VAL A 409 33.52 -4.25 11.53
N THR A 410 32.66 -5.26 11.35
CA THR A 410 33.02 -6.65 11.09
C THR A 410 32.44 -7.10 9.76
N TYR A 411 33.11 -8.03 9.10
CA TYR A 411 32.66 -8.64 7.86
C TYR A 411 32.76 -10.16 7.93
N ILE A 412 32.01 -10.85 7.07
CA ILE A 412 32.04 -12.31 6.97
C ILE A 412 32.87 -12.68 5.75
N ASP A 413 33.97 -13.39 6.02
CA ASP A 413 34.89 -13.86 5.00
C ASP A 413 34.18 -14.75 3.97
N ASN A 414 34.56 -14.63 2.70
CA ASN A 414 34.07 -15.43 1.57
C ASN A 414 32.58 -15.25 1.18
N VAL A 415 31.85 -14.26 1.73
CA VAL A 415 30.51 -13.93 1.23
C VAL A 415 30.59 -12.99 0.02
N THR A 416 31.45 -11.97 0.09
CA THR A 416 31.74 -11.08 -1.02
C THR A 416 33.25 -11.06 -1.30
N GLN A 417 33.62 -10.94 -2.59
CA GLN A 417 35.05 -10.84 -2.99
C GLN A 417 35.70 -9.52 -2.55
N THR A 418 34.88 -8.51 -2.28
CA THR A 418 35.27 -7.16 -1.87
C THR A 418 34.47 -6.83 -0.63
N ASN A 419 35.02 -7.14 0.55
CA ASN A 419 34.41 -6.76 1.81
C ASN A 419 34.31 -5.24 1.82
N SER A 420 33.08 -4.72 1.86
CA SER A 420 32.86 -3.31 1.56
C SER A 420 33.52 -2.45 2.63
N CYS A 421 33.46 -2.89 3.90
CA CYS A 421 34.06 -2.18 5.04
C CYS A 421 33.82 -0.66 4.90
N GLU A 422 32.64 -0.29 4.39
CA GLU A 422 32.39 1.05 3.88
C GLU A 422 32.30 2.02 5.05
N THR A 423 32.77 3.24 4.80
CA THR A 423 32.63 4.37 5.70
C THR A 423 31.70 5.39 5.07
N ALA A 424 31.15 6.31 5.87
CA ALA A 424 30.26 7.34 5.35
C ALA A 424 30.97 8.15 4.26
N LYS A 425 30.25 8.41 3.14
CA LYS A 425 30.78 9.11 1.97
C LYS A 425 31.35 10.50 2.36
N ASP A 426 30.61 11.23 3.21
CA ASP A 426 30.95 12.53 3.79
C ASP A 426 30.08 12.82 5.04
N GLU A 427 30.18 14.02 5.63
CA GLU A 427 29.44 14.44 6.83
C GLU A 427 27.91 14.49 6.68
N SER A 428 27.39 14.52 5.44
CA SER A 428 25.96 14.53 5.14
C SER A 428 25.33 13.14 5.15
N TYR A 429 26.16 12.08 5.21
CA TYR A 429 25.72 10.69 5.28
C TYR A 429 26.12 10.05 6.61
N SER A 430 25.42 8.98 6.97
CA SER A 430 25.73 8.17 8.15
C SER A 430 25.37 6.72 7.85
N LEU A 431 25.91 5.80 8.64
CA LEU A 431 25.57 4.38 8.52
C LEU A 431 24.54 3.99 9.56
N ILE A 432 23.54 3.22 9.14
CA ILE A 432 22.63 2.52 10.05
C ILE A 432 22.80 1.02 9.87
N SER A 433 22.49 0.24 10.92
CA SER A 433 22.37 -1.21 10.81
C SER A 433 20.90 -1.59 10.58
N LEU A 434 20.66 -2.51 9.65
CA LEU A 434 19.35 -3.14 9.46
C LEU A 434 18.88 -3.88 10.72
N PHE A 435 19.80 -4.32 11.58
CA PHE A 435 19.50 -4.92 12.88
C PHE A 435 19.04 -3.90 13.95
N GLY A 436 18.91 -2.61 13.61
CA GLY A 436 18.54 -1.57 14.57
C GLY A 436 19.68 -1.29 15.54
N LYS A 437 19.43 -1.48 16.84
CA LYS A 437 20.41 -1.39 17.93
C LYS A 437 20.77 -2.75 18.54
N LEU A 438 20.58 -3.85 17.79
CA LEU A 438 20.86 -5.19 18.30
C LEU A 438 22.37 -5.44 18.36
N ASP A 439 22.91 -5.29 19.58
CA ASP A 439 24.33 -5.34 20.00
C ASP A 439 25.27 -5.97 18.96
N SER A 440 25.40 -7.28 19.01
CA SER A 440 26.49 -7.98 18.36
C SER A 440 26.35 -8.08 16.82
N TYR A 441 25.16 -7.85 16.28
CA TYR A 441 24.90 -7.83 14.82
C TYR A 441 25.02 -6.44 14.21
N TYR A 442 24.99 -5.38 15.03
CA TYR A 442 25.10 -4.00 14.59
C TYR A 442 26.37 -3.72 13.76
N THR A 443 27.44 -4.44 14.05
CA THR A 443 28.76 -4.21 13.44
C THR A 443 28.91 -4.82 12.06
N PHE A 444 27.97 -5.65 11.59
CA PHE A 444 28.10 -6.33 10.30
C PHE A 444 27.98 -5.38 9.11
N ASP A 445 29.03 -5.35 8.29
CA ASP A 445 29.10 -4.53 7.07
C ASP A 445 27.99 -4.87 6.07
N LEU A 446 27.70 -6.16 5.88
CA LEU A 446 26.65 -6.65 4.98
C LEU A 446 25.26 -6.12 5.36
N ALA A 447 25.03 -5.82 6.63
CA ALA A 447 23.74 -5.32 7.13
C ALA A 447 23.74 -3.81 7.40
N ARG A 448 24.75 -3.08 6.92
CA ARG A 448 24.83 -1.62 7.06
C ARG A 448 24.42 -0.92 5.78
N LEU A 449 23.68 0.17 5.93
CA LEU A 449 23.26 1.04 4.84
C LEU A 449 23.80 2.45 5.05
N VAL A 450 24.36 3.03 3.99
CA VAL A 450 24.69 4.46 3.94
C VAL A 450 23.41 5.23 3.64
N VAL A 451 23.02 6.11 4.55
CA VAL A 451 21.77 6.88 4.47
C VAL A 451 22.04 8.36 4.77
N PRO A 452 21.17 9.29 4.34
CA PRO A 452 21.30 10.70 4.71
C PRO A 452 21.27 10.88 6.23
N LYS A 453 22.15 11.73 6.76
CA LYS A 453 22.25 11.99 8.20
C LYS A 453 20.93 12.46 8.82
N VAL A 454 20.15 13.26 8.07
CA VAL A 454 18.81 13.73 8.50
C VAL A 454 17.82 12.60 8.76
N PHE A 455 17.97 11.45 8.08
CA PHE A 455 17.15 10.26 8.33
C PHE A 455 17.51 9.64 9.68
N VAL A 456 18.82 9.53 9.97
CA VAL A 456 19.37 8.96 11.20
C VAL A 456 19.01 9.80 12.42
N ASP A 457 19.17 11.12 12.30
CA ASP A 457 18.91 12.09 13.38
C ASP A 457 17.40 12.36 13.56
N GLY A 458 16.59 12.02 12.55
CA GLY A 458 15.15 12.23 12.52
C GLY A 458 14.35 10.95 12.74
N ILE A 459 13.73 10.45 11.66
CA ILE A 459 12.73 9.37 11.73
C ILE A 459 13.27 8.09 12.37
N TRP A 460 14.55 7.78 12.11
CA TRP A 460 15.16 6.56 12.63
C TRP A 460 15.23 6.54 14.16
N GLN A 461 15.54 7.67 14.82
CA GLN A 461 15.50 7.74 16.28
C GLN A 461 14.12 7.42 16.84
N TYR A 462 13.05 7.86 16.17
CA TYR A 462 11.69 7.58 16.61
C TYR A 462 11.33 6.11 16.45
N VAL A 463 11.75 5.45 15.36
CA VAL A 463 11.59 4.00 15.20
C VAL A 463 12.31 3.25 16.32
N LEU A 464 13.54 3.65 16.65
CA LEU A 464 14.32 2.99 17.70
C LEU A 464 13.72 3.20 19.10
N ASN A 465 13.18 4.38 19.38
CA ASN A 465 12.50 4.67 20.63
C ASN A 465 11.18 3.90 20.76
N GLU A 466 10.37 3.87 19.70
CA GLU A 466 9.13 3.11 19.67
C GLU A 466 9.40 1.59 19.83
N THR A 467 10.47 1.09 19.19
CA THR A 467 10.95 -0.29 19.38
C THR A 467 11.27 -0.57 20.85
N ALA A 468 11.94 0.36 21.55
CA ALA A 468 12.22 0.23 22.97
C ALA A 468 10.92 0.16 23.81
N GLU A 469 9.92 0.99 23.49
CA GLU A 469 8.61 0.94 24.17
C GLU A 469 7.90 -0.41 23.98
N TYR A 470 7.91 -0.95 22.76
CA TYR A 470 7.39 -2.29 22.48
C TYR A 470 8.16 -3.37 23.24
N LEU A 471 9.50 -3.29 23.32
CA LEU A 471 10.32 -4.24 24.06
C LEU A 471 10.03 -4.21 25.57
N VAL A 472 9.81 -3.04 26.15
CA VAL A 472 9.37 -2.90 27.55
C VAL A 472 8.02 -3.56 27.77
N GLN A 473 7.10 -3.42 26.82
CA GLN A 473 5.74 -3.94 26.95
C GLN A 473 5.62 -5.45 26.74
N TYR A 474 6.38 -6.01 25.78
CA TYR A 474 6.22 -7.40 25.33
C TYR A 474 7.43 -8.30 25.67
N GLY A 475 8.57 -7.72 26.07
CA GLY A 475 9.80 -8.42 26.43
C GLY A 475 10.61 -8.91 25.23
N TYR A 476 9.96 -9.56 24.27
CA TYR A 476 10.54 -10.14 23.06
C TYR A 476 9.74 -9.70 21.84
N LEU A 477 10.44 -9.26 20.81
CA LEU A 477 9.86 -8.93 19.50
C LEU A 477 10.63 -9.69 18.43
N ARG A 478 9.94 -10.21 17.42
CA ARG A 478 10.60 -10.53 16.14
C ARG A 478 10.55 -9.30 15.26
N PHE A 479 11.57 -9.12 14.44
CA PHE A 479 11.62 -8.00 13.53
C PHE A 479 12.11 -8.43 12.16
N PHE A 480 11.81 -7.60 11.17
CA PHE A 480 12.30 -7.70 9.80
C PHE A 480 12.72 -6.31 9.33
N SER A 481 13.82 -6.20 8.60
CA SER A 481 14.34 -4.91 8.16
C SER A 481 15.14 -5.05 6.87
N GLY A 482 15.01 -4.12 5.93
CA GLY A 482 15.71 -4.21 4.65
C GLY A 482 15.60 -2.96 3.79
N ALA A 483 16.49 -2.88 2.80
CA ALA A 483 16.52 -1.80 1.83
C ALA A 483 15.48 -2.02 0.72
N ILE A 484 14.83 -0.94 0.27
CA ILE A 484 13.92 -0.93 -0.87
C ILE A 484 14.50 -0.09 -2.00
N TYR A 485 14.33 -0.60 -3.21
CA TYR A 485 14.73 0.03 -4.46
C TYR A 485 13.46 0.16 -5.32
N ASP A 486 12.96 1.39 -5.38
CA ASP A 486 11.75 1.82 -6.10
C ASP A 486 12.03 3.23 -6.61
N GLN A 487 12.90 3.33 -7.62
CA GLN A 487 13.34 4.62 -8.14
C GLN A 487 12.28 5.30 -9.01
N ASP A 488 11.38 4.53 -9.62
CA ASP A 488 10.29 5.03 -10.46
C ASP A 488 8.98 5.26 -9.68
N GLY A 489 8.88 4.76 -8.44
CA GLY A 489 7.75 4.98 -7.55
C GLY A 489 6.53 4.13 -7.91
N ASP A 490 6.73 3.05 -8.67
CA ASP A 490 5.65 2.18 -9.15
C ASP A 490 5.15 1.18 -8.09
N GLY A 491 5.83 1.10 -6.93
CA GLY A 491 5.46 0.24 -5.83
C GLY A 491 5.87 -1.22 -6.00
N VAL A 492 6.77 -1.51 -6.94
CA VAL A 492 7.33 -2.83 -7.23
C VAL A 492 8.86 -2.76 -7.20
N ARG A 493 9.50 -3.90 -6.90
CA ARG A 493 10.96 -4.00 -6.89
C ARG A 493 11.52 -3.61 -8.26
N ASP A 494 12.44 -2.64 -8.26
CA ASP A 494 13.25 -2.29 -9.42
C ASP A 494 13.95 -3.50 -10.07
N SER A 495 14.24 -3.38 -11.37
CA SER A 495 15.07 -4.37 -12.07
C SER A 495 16.46 -4.50 -11.44
N ASP A 496 17.07 -5.68 -11.54
CA ASP A 496 18.43 -5.94 -11.03
C ASP A 496 19.48 -4.95 -11.55
N GLU A 497 19.31 -4.43 -12.77
CA GLU A 497 20.18 -3.41 -13.33
C GLU A 497 20.08 -2.08 -12.57
N VAL A 498 18.87 -1.65 -12.26
CA VAL A 498 18.59 -0.42 -11.50
C VAL A 498 19.05 -0.60 -10.06
N VAL A 499 18.73 -1.72 -9.40
CA VAL A 499 19.16 -2.02 -8.02
C VAL A 499 20.68 -1.99 -7.86
N ARG A 500 21.43 -2.47 -8.87
CA ARG A 500 22.91 -2.47 -8.84
C ARG A 500 23.50 -1.06 -8.93
N LYS A 501 22.84 -0.14 -9.65
CA LYS A 501 23.35 1.22 -9.95
C LYS A 501 22.82 2.30 -9.01
N SER A 502 21.78 2.01 -8.23
CA SER A 502 21.11 2.98 -7.37
C SER A 502 21.45 2.78 -5.89
N ASP A 503 21.38 3.88 -5.15
CA ASP A 503 21.26 3.85 -3.69
C ASP A 503 19.80 3.49 -3.33
N PRO A 504 19.55 2.82 -2.19
CA PRO A 504 18.21 2.55 -1.69
C PRO A 504 17.32 3.80 -1.66
N SER A 505 16.04 3.64 -2.01
CA SER A 505 15.03 4.70 -1.96
C SER A 505 14.37 4.80 -0.57
N HIS A 506 14.12 3.65 0.05
CA HIS A 506 13.42 3.52 1.33
C HIS A 506 14.05 2.43 2.20
N LEU A 507 13.72 2.47 3.50
CA LEU A 507 13.95 1.39 4.46
C LEU A 507 12.59 0.80 4.84
N PHE A 508 12.44 -0.52 4.83
CA PHE A 508 11.35 -1.15 5.57
C PHE A 508 11.81 -1.61 6.94
N PHE A 509 10.93 -1.52 7.93
CA PHE A 509 11.16 -2.02 9.28
C PHE A 509 9.85 -2.54 9.86
N VAL A 510 9.85 -3.80 10.31
CA VAL A 510 8.66 -4.49 10.82
C VAL A 510 8.93 -4.96 12.22
N LEU A 511 8.06 -4.58 13.17
CA LEU A 511 8.01 -5.17 14.50
C LEU A 511 6.87 -6.18 14.56
N MET A 512 7.09 -7.32 15.21
CA MET A 512 6.14 -8.41 15.28
C MET A 512 6.13 -9.06 16.68
N TRP A 513 4.94 -9.34 17.20
CA TRP A 513 4.72 -9.96 18.52
C TRP A 513 3.44 -10.82 18.56
N CYS A 514 3.30 -11.66 19.58
CA CYS A 514 2.08 -12.45 19.77
C CYS A 514 0.99 -11.64 20.45
N LYS A 515 -0.25 -11.70 19.93
CA LYS A 515 -1.42 -11.01 20.49
C LYS A 515 -1.67 -11.38 21.95
N ASN A 516 -1.47 -12.65 22.30
CA ASN A 516 -1.62 -13.19 23.66
C ASN A 516 -0.41 -12.91 24.58
N ARG A 517 0.58 -12.14 24.12
CA ARG A 517 1.86 -11.88 24.81
C ARG A 517 2.67 -13.15 25.12
N ALA A 518 2.38 -14.26 24.43
CA ALA A 518 3.31 -15.39 24.43
C ALA A 518 4.67 -14.92 23.92
N LEU A 519 5.73 -15.46 24.51
CA LEU A 519 7.10 -15.13 24.12
C LEU A 519 7.32 -15.57 22.68
N ILE A 520 7.65 -14.62 21.79
CA ILE A 520 8.21 -14.99 20.49
C ILE A 520 9.63 -15.50 20.75
N GLY A 521 9.83 -16.77 20.43
CA GLY A 521 11.15 -17.39 20.42
C GLY A 521 11.48 -17.88 19.02
N HIS A 522 12.13 -19.04 18.96
CA HIS A 522 12.37 -19.76 17.70
C HIS A 522 11.07 -20.25 17.05
N ASN A 523 10.01 -20.45 17.83
CA ASN A 523 8.68 -20.79 17.35
C ASN A 523 7.82 -19.52 17.30
N LEU A 524 7.18 -19.29 16.15
CA LEU A 524 6.20 -18.24 15.97
C LEU A 524 4.86 -18.64 16.58
N CYS A 525 4.04 -17.63 16.88
CA CYS A 525 2.67 -17.84 17.29
C CYS A 525 1.71 -17.63 16.12
N LYS A 526 0.61 -18.38 16.16
CA LYS A 526 -0.47 -18.25 15.19
C LYS A 526 -1.10 -16.85 15.22
N ASP A 527 -1.49 -16.38 16.40
CA ASP A 527 -2.11 -15.06 16.61
C ASP A 527 -1.06 -13.94 16.67
N THR A 528 -0.52 -13.59 15.51
CA THR A 528 0.55 -12.59 15.37
C THR A 528 -0.02 -11.19 15.11
N VAL A 529 0.63 -10.18 15.70
CA VAL A 529 0.43 -8.76 15.41
C VAL A 529 1.74 -8.18 14.90
N PHE A 530 1.69 -7.30 13.91
CA PHE A 530 2.86 -6.65 13.35
C PHE A 530 2.58 -5.20 12.96
N VAL A 531 3.64 -4.39 12.89
CA VAL A 531 3.60 -3.01 12.42
C VAL A 531 4.73 -2.82 11.42
N PRO A 532 4.44 -2.88 10.10
CA PRO A 532 5.42 -2.71 9.06
C PRO A 532 5.43 -1.26 8.56
N TYR A 533 6.61 -0.65 8.59
CA TYR A 533 6.89 0.69 8.06
C TYR A 533 7.64 0.58 6.74
N ILE A 534 7.39 1.50 5.81
CA ILE A 534 8.31 1.82 4.70
C ILE A 534 8.60 3.31 4.77
N LEU A 535 9.86 3.67 4.99
CA LEU A 535 10.29 5.04 5.30
C LEU A 535 11.22 5.57 4.21
N PRO A 536 10.90 6.72 3.58
CA PRO A 536 11.74 7.29 2.53
C PRO A 536 13.03 7.90 3.12
N PHE A 537 14.17 7.66 2.47
CA PHE A 537 15.44 8.24 2.92
C PHE A 537 15.57 9.74 2.67
N LYS A 538 14.87 10.26 1.64
CA LYS A 538 14.94 11.67 1.24
C LYS A 538 14.04 12.60 2.07
N GLY A 539 13.21 12.05 2.96
CA GLY A 539 12.27 12.84 3.78
C GLY A 539 12.97 13.84 4.70
N ARG A 540 12.37 15.02 4.88
CA ARG A 540 12.82 16.07 5.82
C ARG A 540 11.68 16.47 6.75
N ASN A 541 12.01 16.93 7.95
CA ASN A 541 11.09 17.55 8.94
C ASN A 541 9.78 16.81 9.29
N LEU A 542 9.63 15.55 8.88
CA LEU A 542 8.42 14.74 9.07
C LEU A 542 7.13 15.45 8.61
N ASN A 543 7.20 16.39 7.67
CA ASN A 543 6.07 17.22 7.27
C ASN A 543 5.41 17.99 8.44
N CYS A 544 6.19 18.30 9.48
CA CYS A 544 5.73 18.85 10.77
C CYS A 544 4.67 17.99 11.50
N LEU A 545 4.54 16.72 11.12
CA LEU A 545 3.71 15.78 11.86
C LEU A 545 4.39 15.39 13.16
N LYS A 546 3.60 14.97 14.14
CA LYS A 546 4.14 14.23 15.28
C LYS A 546 4.82 12.96 14.75
N PRO A 547 5.95 12.52 15.31
CA PRO A 547 6.63 11.31 14.84
C PRO A 547 5.73 10.08 14.75
N SER A 548 4.86 9.85 15.74
CA SER A 548 3.90 8.74 15.73
C SER A 548 2.83 8.86 14.65
N GLU A 549 2.49 10.08 14.23
CA GLU A 549 1.57 10.31 13.11
C GLU A 549 2.28 10.06 11.77
N TYR A 550 3.54 10.53 11.63
CA TYR A 550 4.34 10.26 10.44
C TYR A 550 4.60 8.75 10.24
N LEU A 551 4.97 8.03 11.31
CA LEU A 551 5.15 6.58 11.27
C LEU A 551 3.84 5.88 10.90
N TYR A 552 2.71 6.29 11.49
CA TYR A 552 1.41 5.73 11.15
C TYR A 552 1.04 5.96 9.67
N ASP A 553 1.29 7.16 9.13
CA ASP A 553 1.00 7.45 7.72
C ASP A 553 1.84 6.59 6.76
N ASN A 554 3.02 6.14 7.20
CA ASN A 554 3.95 5.28 6.46
C ASN A 554 3.86 3.79 6.83
N THR A 555 2.86 3.34 7.61
CA THR A 555 2.64 1.89 7.76
C THR A 555 2.08 1.31 6.47
N VAL A 556 2.43 0.07 6.14
CA VAL A 556 2.03 -0.58 4.88
C VAL A 556 1.35 -1.93 5.14
N ARG A 557 0.97 -2.66 4.10
CA ARG A 557 0.69 -4.11 4.19
C ARG A 557 2.02 -4.85 4.10
N MET A 558 2.12 -6.04 4.68
CA MET A 558 3.28 -6.90 4.40
C MET A 558 3.40 -7.19 2.89
N ARG A 559 2.27 -7.31 2.19
CA ARG A 559 2.22 -7.45 0.73
C ARG A 559 2.90 -6.32 -0.02
N ASP A 560 2.87 -5.08 0.48
CA ASP A 560 3.58 -3.98 -0.17
C ASP A 560 5.11 -4.17 -0.05
N ILE A 561 5.60 -4.69 1.08
CA ILE A 561 7.03 -5.07 1.24
C ILE A 561 7.39 -6.22 0.29
N GLU A 562 6.52 -7.22 0.14
CA GLU A 562 6.75 -8.34 -0.78
C GLU A 562 6.89 -7.88 -2.24
N LEU A 563 6.04 -6.96 -2.68
CA LEU A 563 6.11 -6.39 -4.04
C LEU A 563 7.43 -5.64 -4.27
N LEU A 564 7.93 -4.94 -3.24
CA LEU A 564 9.13 -4.11 -3.30
C LEU A 564 10.45 -4.87 -3.07
N THR A 565 10.38 -6.10 -2.57
CA THR A 565 11.57 -6.90 -2.22
C THR A 565 11.67 -8.21 -3.00
N GLY A 566 10.54 -8.72 -3.51
CA GLY A 566 10.42 -10.05 -4.08
C GLY A 566 10.45 -11.19 -3.05
N MET A 567 10.39 -10.87 -1.75
CA MET A 567 10.25 -11.83 -0.66
C MET A 567 8.77 -12.14 -0.40
N GLU A 568 8.50 -13.22 0.31
CA GLU A 568 7.17 -13.62 0.78
C GLU A 568 7.21 -13.92 2.29
N PHE A 569 6.26 -13.38 3.06
CA PHE A 569 6.19 -13.56 4.51
C PHE A 569 5.17 -14.63 4.92
N PHE A 570 5.30 -15.10 6.17
CA PHE A 570 4.44 -16.10 6.81
C PHE A 570 4.45 -17.44 6.07
N THR A 571 5.59 -17.85 5.50
CA THR A 571 5.72 -19.04 4.63
C THR A 571 5.62 -20.38 5.38
N ASP A 572 5.79 -20.40 6.71
CA ASP A 572 5.65 -21.61 7.52
C ASP A 572 4.17 -22.04 7.64
N ARG A 573 3.78 -23.00 6.80
CA ARG A 573 2.42 -23.54 6.73
C ARG A 573 2.05 -24.45 7.90
N ASN A 574 2.99 -24.80 8.78
CA ASN A 574 2.67 -25.47 10.04
C ASN A 574 2.08 -24.50 11.06
N ILE A 575 2.29 -23.19 10.87
CA ILE A 575 1.85 -22.13 11.80
C ILE A 575 0.63 -21.40 11.23
N TRP A 576 0.68 -21.00 9.96
CA TRP A 576 -0.41 -20.30 9.27
C TRP A 576 -0.89 -21.08 8.06
N SER A 577 -2.20 -21.34 7.98
CA SER A 577 -2.78 -21.87 6.74
C SER A 577 -2.57 -20.89 5.58
N ASN A 578 -2.76 -21.35 4.34
CA ASN A 578 -2.69 -20.46 3.17
C ASN A 578 -3.64 -19.26 3.31
N GLU A 579 -4.87 -19.49 3.78
CA GLU A 579 -5.88 -18.46 4.04
C GLU A 579 -5.37 -17.45 5.07
N GLU A 580 -4.84 -17.94 6.19
CA GLU A 580 -4.34 -17.11 7.29
C GLU A 580 -3.14 -16.28 6.85
N ALA A 581 -2.21 -16.88 6.11
CA ALA A 581 -1.04 -16.18 5.56
C ALA A 581 -1.47 -15.06 4.60
N ILE A 582 -2.40 -15.31 3.67
CA ILE A 582 -2.91 -14.29 2.73
C ILE A 582 -3.60 -13.15 3.49
N GLN A 583 -4.42 -13.46 4.50
CA GLN A 583 -5.07 -12.45 5.33
C GLN A 583 -4.06 -11.58 6.08
N LEU A 584 -3.04 -12.19 6.71
CA LEU A 584 -1.99 -11.44 7.39
C LEU A 584 -1.23 -10.54 6.40
N ARG A 585 -0.84 -11.09 5.24
CA ARG A 585 -0.06 -10.36 4.23
C ARG A 585 -0.77 -9.12 3.70
N THR A 586 -2.08 -9.20 3.52
CA THR A 586 -2.90 -8.14 2.91
C THR A 586 -3.53 -7.19 3.93
N SER A 587 -3.50 -7.53 5.21
CA SER A 587 -4.03 -6.68 6.27
C SER A 587 -3.21 -5.39 6.43
N LEU A 588 -3.90 -4.30 6.75
CA LEU A 588 -3.31 -3.00 7.02
C LEU A 588 -3.43 -2.72 8.53
N PRO A 589 -2.34 -2.39 9.25
CA PRO A 589 -2.43 -2.16 10.69
C PRO A 589 -3.35 -1.00 11.05
N GLU A 590 -4.19 -1.20 12.06
CA GLU A 590 -4.99 -0.13 12.63
C GLU A 590 -4.12 0.83 13.46
N ARG A 591 -4.55 2.10 13.56
CA ARG A 591 -3.86 3.06 14.42
C ARG A 591 -3.89 2.56 15.86
N ARG A 592 -2.72 2.48 16.52
CA ARG A 592 -2.67 2.31 17.96
C ARG A 592 -3.58 3.37 18.58
N ARG A 593 -4.65 2.95 19.25
CA ARG A 593 -5.34 3.85 20.18
C ARG A 593 -4.29 4.18 21.23
N SER A 594 -3.90 5.45 21.34
CA SER A 594 -3.16 5.92 22.50
C SER A 594 -3.95 5.46 23.72
N SER A 595 -3.38 4.52 24.48
CA SER A 595 -3.92 4.07 25.77
C SER A 595 -4.01 5.24 26.73
#